data_AF-A0A0F9DBM6-F1
#
_entry.id   AF-A0A0F9DBM6-F1
#
_cell.length_a   1.000
_cell.length_b   1.000
_cell.length_c   1.000
_cell.angle_alpha   90.00
_cell.angle_beta   90.00
_cell.angle_gamma   90.00
#
_symmetry.space_group_name_H-M   'P 1'
#
loop_
_entity.id
_entity.type
_entity.pdbx_description
1 polymer ?
#
loop_
_entity_poly.entity_id
_entity_poly.type
_entity_poly.pdbx_seq_one_letter_code
_entity_poly.pdbx_strand_id
1 'polypeptide(L)' 'MPKAQSQKRGGGLRKIGRAARKPKNAKYLAHHQREKNKIKRILQSNGIQAAEDYATVHNLHGFLRKLH' A
#
# COMPACT_ATOMS: atom_id res chain seq x y z
N MET A 1 -38.34 27.11 38.93
CA MET A 1 -37.04 27.43 38.29
C MET A 1 -36.40 26.13 37.78
N PRO A 2 -36.38 25.84 36.47
CA PRO A 2 -35.71 24.64 35.98
C PRO A 2 -34.20 24.89 35.91
N LYS A 3 -33.40 24.01 36.53
CA LYS A 3 -31.93 24.06 36.51
C LYS A 3 -31.44 23.60 35.13
N ALA A 4 -30.67 24.46 34.45
CA ALA A 4 -29.99 24.13 33.21
C ALA A 4 -28.96 23.02 33.45
N GLN A 5 -29.23 21.82 32.94
CA GLN A 5 -28.28 20.72 32.95
C GLN A 5 -27.23 20.98 31.87
N SER A 6 -25.99 21.26 32.28
CA SER A 6 -24.88 21.37 31.34
C SER A 6 -24.58 19.98 30.74
N GLN A 7 -24.83 19.85 29.44
CA GLN A 7 -24.47 18.64 28.70
C GLN A 7 -22.94 18.52 28.70
N LYS A 8 -22.42 17.50 29.39
CA LYS A 8 -21.00 17.14 29.37
C LYS A 8 -20.58 16.89 27.91
N ARG A 9 -19.79 17.80 27.33
CA ARG A 9 -19.12 17.63 26.03
C ARG A 9 -17.99 16.59 26.16
N GLY A 10 -18.36 15.34 26.41
CA GLY A 10 -17.45 14.20 26.47
C GLY A 10 -17.23 13.62 25.08
N GLY A 11 -16.36 14.25 24.30
CA GLY A 11 -16.04 13.80 22.94
C GLY A 11 -14.57 13.99 22.62
N GLY A 12 -13.68 13.36 23.40
CA GLY A 12 -12.25 13.34 23.08
C GLY A 12 -12.00 12.83 21.66
N LEU A 13 -10.92 13.30 21.02
CA LEU A 13 -10.53 12.93 19.65
C LEU A 13 -10.52 11.41 19.50
N ARG A 14 -11.52 10.85 18.81
CA ARG A 14 -11.61 9.41 18.55
C ARG A 14 -10.38 8.98 17.76
N LYS A 15 -9.69 7.94 18.23
CA LYS A 15 -8.55 7.33 17.53
C LYS A 15 -8.98 6.96 16.11
N ILE A 16 -8.39 7.62 15.11
CA ILE A 16 -8.63 7.30 13.71
C ILE A 16 -8.17 5.85 13.48
N GLY A 17 -9.10 4.97 13.09
CA GLY A 17 -8.86 3.54 12.89
C GLY A 17 -7.90 3.25 11.73
N ARG A 18 -7.28 2.05 11.70
CA ARG A 18 -6.28 1.66 10.68
C ARG A 18 -6.79 1.82 9.24
N ALA A 19 -8.06 1.51 8.99
CA ALA A 19 -8.67 1.64 7.66
C ALA A 19 -8.76 3.10 7.20
N ALA A 20 -9.11 4.01 8.11
CA ALA A 20 -9.20 5.45 7.84
C ALA A 20 -7.83 6.11 7.61
N ARG A 21 -6.73 5.46 8.01
CA ARG A 21 -5.35 5.92 7.73
C ARG A 21 -4.82 5.45 6.38
N LYS A 22 -5.46 4.46 5.75
CA LYS A 22 -5.00 3.96 4.45
C LYS A 22 -5.36 5.01 3.39
N PRO A 23 -4.43 5.37 2.50
CA PRO A 23 -4.76 6.25 1.39
C PRO A 23 -5.77 5.57 0.48
N LYS A 24 -6.59 6.35 -0.23
CA LYS A 24 -7.64 5.83 -1.12
C LYS A 24 -7.10 4.84 -2.16
N ASN A 25 -5.83 5.00 -2.57
CA ASN A 25 -5.12 4.14 -3.52
C ASN A 25 -4.35 2.97 -2.85
N ALA A 26 -4.56 2.67 -1.57
CA ALA A 26 -3.80 1.63 -0.86
C ALA A 26 -3.88 0.24 -1.55
N LYS A 27 -5.01 -0.09 -2.18
CA LYS A 27 -5.15 -1.33 -2.97
C LYS A 27 -4.20 -1.36 -4.16
N TYR A 28 -4.12 -0.25 -4.91
CA TYR A 28 -3.23 -0.11 -6.05
C TYR A 28 -1.76 -0.18 -5.62
N LEU A 29 -1.38 0.54 -4.57
CA LEU A 29 -0.01 0.51 -4.03
C LEU A 29 0.39 -0.90 -3.58
N ALA A 30 -0.50 -1.63 -2.89
CA ALA A 30 -0.25 -3.00 -2.47
C ALA A 30 -0.10 -3.95 -3.68
N HIS A 31 -0.96 -3.81 -4.70
CA HIS A 31 -0.84 -4.59 -5.93
C HIS A 31 0.50 -4.35 -6.61
N HIS A 32 0.84 -3.09 -6.85
CA HIS A 32 2.09 -2.70 -7.50
C HIS A 32 3.33 -3.15 -6.70
N GLN A 33 3.27 -3.15 -5.37
CA GLN A 33 4.35 -3.68 -4.54
C GLN A 33 4.48 -5.20 -4.65
N ARG A 34 3.37 -5.95 -4.77
CA ARG A 34 3.41 -7.41 -4.97
C ARG A 34 4.14 -7.78 -6.25
N GLU A 35 3.88 -7.04 -7.31
CA GLU A 35 4.51 -7.24 -8.61
C GLU A 35 6.03 -7.00 -8.55
N LYS A 36 6.44 -5.89 -7.93
CA LYS A 36 7.86 -5.59 -7.66
C LYS A 36 8.54 -6.70 -6.86
N ASN A 37 7.85 -7.22 -5.84
CA ASN A 37 8.36 -8.33 -5.03
C ASN A 37 8.39 -9.66 -5.79
N LYS A 38 7.53 -9.85 -6.80
CA LYS A 38 7.57 -11.02 -7.67
C LYS A 38 8.77 -10.97 -8.60
N ILE A 39 9.05 -9.81 -9.21
CA ILE A 39 10.28 -9.59 -10.00
C ILE A 39 11.53 -9.90 -9.18
N LYS A 40 11.64 -9.36 -7.96
CA LYS A 40 12.78 -9.65 -7.08
C LYS A 40 12.98 -11.15 -6.84
N ARG A 41 11.88 -11.88 -6.63
CA ARG A 41 11.90 -13.34 -6.42
C ARG A 41 12.32 -14.09 -7.67
N ILE A 42 11.77 -13.72 -8.84
CA ILE A 42 12.15 -14.33 -10.12
C ILE A 42 13.63 -14.08 -10.41
N LEU A 43 14.11 -12.85 -10.19
CA LEU A 43 15.51 -12.50 -10.39
C LEU A 43 16.44 -13.36 -9.52
N GLN A 44 16.06 -13.61 -8.26
CA GLN A 44 16.82 -14.46 -7.33
C GLN A 44 16.78 -15.94 -7.70
N SER A 45 15.64 -16.46 -8.18
CA SER A 45 15.46 -17.89 -8.41
C SER A 45 15.78 -18.34 -9.83
N ASN A 46 15.42 -17.56 -10.83
CA ASN A 46 15.42 -17.96 -12.25
C ASN A 46 16.38 -17.10 -13.11
N GLY A 47 16.91 -16.00 -12.56
CA GLY A 47 17.86 -15.13 -13.26
C GLY A 47 17.22 -13.97 -14.06
N ILE A 48 18.07 -13.23 -14.77
CA ILE A 48 17.72 -11.96 -15.44
C ILE A 48 16.65 -12.17 -16.51
N GLN A 49 16.79 -13.17 -17.38
CA GLN A 49 15.92 -13.35 -18.55
C GLN A 49 14.46 -13.55 -18.14
N ALA A 50 14.21 -14.41 -17.16
CA ALA A 50 12.87 -14.65 -16.64
C ALA A 50 12.28 -13.41 -15.95
N ALA A 51 13.13 -12.57 -15.34
CA ALA A 51 12.70 -11.33 -14.73
C ALA A 51 12.32 -10.28 -15.79
N GLU A 52 13.03 -10.23 -16.92
CA GLU A 52 12.71 -9.39 -18.09
C GLU A 52 11.36 -9.79 -18.72
N ASP A 53 11.12 -11.08 -18.91
CA ASP A 53 9.84 -11.57 -19.44
C ASP A 53 8.68 -11.15 -18.54
N TYR A 54 8.81 -11.33 -17.22
CA TYR A 54 7.80 -10.90 -16.27
C TYR A 54 7.61 -9.38 -16.29
N ALA A 55 8.71 -8.62 -16.35
CA ALA A 55 8.68 -7.17 -16.40
C ALA A 55 7.99 -6.65 -17.68
N THR A 56 8.10 -7.38 -18.78
CA THR A 56 7.42 -7.09 -20.05
C THR A 56 5.92 -7.22 -19.91
N VAL A 57 5.45 -8.36 -19.42
CA VAL A 57 4.01 -8.64 -19.27
C VAL A 57 3.33 -7.64 -18.31
N HIS A 58 4.04 -7.18 -17.29
CA HIS A 58 3.49 -6.34 -16.23
C HIS A 58 3.89 -4.86 -16.33
N ASN A 59 4.56 -4.46 -17.42
CA ASN A 59 5.05 -3.09 -17.65
C ASN A 59 5.94 -2.54 -16.52
N LEU A 60 6.87 -3.34 -16.03
CA LEU A 60 7.76 -3.03 -14.90
C LEU A 60 9.24 -2.90 -15.30
N HIS A 61 9.53 -2.73 -16.58
CA HIS A 61 10.90 -2.58 -17.09
C HIS A 61 11.72 -1.51 -16.36
N GLY A 62 11.11 -0.35 -16.09
CA GLY A 62 11.79 0.72 -15.36
C GLY A 62 12.18 0.34 -13.93
N PHE A 63 11.43 -0.57 -13.31
CA PHE A 63 11.76 -1.09 -11.99
C PHE A 63 12.88 -2.14 -12.05
N LEU A 64 12.85 -3.03 -13.05
CA LEU A 64 13.89 -4.02 -13.25
C LEU A 64 15.25 -3.36 -13.53
N ARG A 65 15.29 -2.34 -14.42
CA ARG A 65 16.49 -1.53 -14.72
C ARG A 65 17.07 -0.79 -13.51
N LYS A 66 16.29 -0.58 -12.45
CA LYS A 66 16.78 0.03 -11.21
C LYS A 66 17.41 -1.00 -10.26
N LEU A 67 17.03 -2.26 -10.38
CA LEU A 67 17.50 -3.35 -9.52
C LEU A 67 18.83 -3.94 -9.99
N HIS A 68 19.09 -3.88 -11.29
CA HIS A 68 20.23 -4.45 -11.98
C HIS A 68 20.81 -3.39 -12.91
#